data_AF-A0A3Q8U2B7-F1
#
_entry.id   AF-A0A3Q8U2B7-F1
#
_cell.length_a   1.000
_cell.length_b   1.000
_cell.length_c   1.000
_cell.angle_alpha   90.00
_cell.angle_beta   90.00
_cell.angle_gamma   90.00
#
_symmetry.space_group_name_H-M   'P 1'
#
loop_
_entity.id
_entity.type
_entity.pdbx_description
1 polymer ?
#
loop_
_entity_poly.entity_id
_entity_poly.type
_entity_poly.pdbx_seq_one_letter_code
_entity_poly.pdbx_strand_id
1 'polypeptide(L)' 'MAFESGSREADKFVVRLPDGMRDQVAAVAAANERSMNGLIVIAIREHLDRAARANALLDALTLAAQAKGVSHDAA' A
#
# COMPACT_ATOMS: atom_id res chain seq x y z
N MET A 1 13.43 -0.14 -30.87
CA MET A 1 12.34 -0.41 -29.91
C MET A 1 12.11 0.86 -29.13
N ALA A 2 11.02 1.56 -29.42
CA ALA A 2 10.65 2.76 -28.67
C ALA A 2 10.16 2.33 -27.28
N PHE A 3 10.65 2.97 -26.23
CA PHE A 3 10.07 2.86 -24.89
C PHE A 3 8.77 3.67 -24.88
N GLU A 4 7.73 3.14 -25.53
CA GLU A 4 6.36 3.59 -25.31
C GLU A 4 5.95 3.10 -23.92
N SER A 5 6.15 3.97 -22.95
CA SER A 5 5.61 3.85 -21.61
C SER A 5 5.33 5.26 -21.11
N GLY A 6 4.57 5.99 -21.91
CA GLY A 6 4.06 7.29 -21.50
C GLY A 6 2.91 7.10 -20.52
N SER A 7 2.74 8.03 -19.58
CA SER A 7 1.56 8.14 -18.70
C SER A 7 0.20 8.01 -19.41
N ARG A 8 0.18 8.08 -20.75
CA ARG A 8 -1.00 7.94 -21.62
C ARG A 8 -1.46 6.50 -21.80
N GLU A 9 -0.58 5.52 -21.66
CA GLU A 9 -0.88 4.08 -21.83
C GLU A 9 -1.14 3.39 -20.49
N ALA A 10 -0.88 4.07 -19.38
CA ALA A 10 -1.12 3.54 -18.05
C ALA A 10 -2.63 3.40 -17.77
N ASP A 11 -2.99 2.31 -17.09
CA ASP A 11 -4.34 2.11 -16.57
C ASP A 11 -4.73 3.26 -15.63
N LYS A 12 -5.97 3.73 -15.77
CA LYS A 12 -6.48 4.88 -15.03
C LYS A 12 -7.81 4.56 -14.35
N PHE A 13 -7.97 5.13 -13.16
CA PHE A 13 -9.20 5.06 -12.40
C PHE A 13 -9.69 6.46 -12.07
N VAL A 14 -10.98 6.72 -12.24
CA VAL A 14 -11.60 8.00 -11.87
C VAL A 14 -12.18 7.86 -10.46
N VAL A 15 -11.57 8.54 -9.49
CA VAL A 15 -12.01 8.54 -8.08
C VAL A 15 -12.90 9.75 -7.82
N ARG A 16 -14.05 9.53 -7.15
CA ARG A 16 -14.83 10.60 -6.52
C ARG A 16 -14.34 10.81 -5.10
N LEU A 17 -13.89 12.02 -4.80
CA LEU A 17 -13.39 12.39 -3.48
C LEU A 17 -14.49 13.13 -2.71
N PRO A 18 -14.69 12.87 -1.41
CA PRO A 18 -15.50 13.69 -0.53
C PRO A 18 -15.01 15.14 -0.46
N ASP A 19 -15.89 16.04 -0.02
CA ASP A 19 -15.58 17.46 0.13
C ASP A 19 -14.32 17.69 0.97
N GLY A 20 -13.46 18.60 0.51
CA GLY A 20 -12.19 18.95 1.15
C GLY A 20 -11.06 17.91 1.03
N MET A 21 -11.35 16.66 0.66
CA MET A 21 -10.30 15.63 0.56
C MET A 21 -9.30 15.91 -0.56
N ARG A 22 -9.73 16.50 -1.68
CA ARG A 22 -8.83 16.90 -2.76
C ARG A 22 -7.80 17.94 -2.29
N ASP A 23 -8.22 18.92 -1.50
CA ASP A 23 -7.34 19.98 -1.01
C ASP A 23 -6.32 19.43 -0.01
N GLN A 24 -6.74 18.48 0.84
CA GLN A 24 -5.82 17.76 1.72
C GLN A 24 -4.76 16.99 0.93
N VAL A 25 -5.17 16.27 -0.14
CA VAL A 25 -4.23 15.57 -1.03
C VAL A 25 -3.28 16.55 -1.71
N ALA A 26 -3.76 17.71 -2.17
CA ALA A 26 -2.94 18.74 -2.79
C ALA A 26 -1.90 19.31 -1.81
N ALA A 27 -2.30 19.61 -0.58
CA ALA A 27 -1.41 20.14 0.46
C ALA A 27 -0.31 19.14 0.82
N VAL A 28 -0.65 17.86 1.01
CA VAL A 28 0.33 16.81 1.30
C VAL A 28 1.27 16.60 0.11
N ALA A 29 0.76 16.59 -1.12
CA ALA A 29 1.58 16.43 -2.32
C ALA A 29 2.59 17.57 -2.46
N ALA A 30 2.15 18.82 -2.24
CA ALA A 30 3.02 19.99 -2.27
C ALA A 30 4.10 19.93 -1.18
N ALA A 31 3.74 19.56 0.06
CA ALA A 31 4.69 19.40 1.16
C ALA A 31 5.75 18.30 0.91
N ASN A 32 5.44 17.32 0.07
CA ASN A 32 6.34 16.23 -0.30
C ASN A 32 7.03 16.42 -1.66
N GLU A 33 6.91 17.61 -2.27
CA GLU A 33 7.48 17.95 -3.58
C GLU A 33 7.07 16.96 -4.69
N ARG A 34 5.82 16.51 -4.69
CA ARG A 34 5.29 15.51 -5.63
C ARG A 34 3.99 15.97 -6.27
N SER A 35 3.67 15.37 -7.42
CA SER A 35 2.34 15.52 -8.01
C SER A 35 1.30 14.78 -7.16
N MET A 36 0.05 15.26 -7.18
CA MET A 36 -1.07 14.56 -6.52
C MET A 36 -1.20 13.10 -7.01
N ASN A 37 -0.98 12.85 -8.30
CA ASN A 37 -1.00 11.49 -8.84
C ASN A 37 0.10 10.62 -8.22
N GLY A 38 1.33 11.14 -8.11
CA GLY A 38 2.44 10.42 -7.47
C GLY A 38 2.14 10.08 -6.01
N LEU A 39 1.55 11.01 -5.26
CA LEU A 39 1.12 10.76 -3.88
C LEU A 39 0.06 9.64 -3.81
N ILE A 40 -0.97 9.70 -4.66
CA ILE A 40 -2.04 8.69 -4.69
C ILE A 40 -1.49 7.30 -5.03
N VAL A 41 -0.59 7.21 -6.02
CA VAL A 41 0.05 5.94 -6.41
C VAL A 41 0.84 5.35 -5.25
N ILE A 42 1.58 6.18 -4.50
CA ILE A 42 2.34 5.73 -3.32
C ILE A 42 1.38 5.25 -2.23
N ALA A 43 0.33 6.01 -1.93
CA ALA A 43 -0.65 5.63 -0.92
C ALA A 43 -1.31 4.27 -1.25
N ILE A 44 -1.66 4.05 -2.52
CA ILE A 44 -2.20 2.76 -2.99
C ILE A 44 -1.16 1.65 -2.79
N ARG A 45 0.09 1.87 -3.20
CA ARG A 45 1.16 0.87 -3.04
C ARG A 45 1.37 0.52 -1.57
N GLU A 46 1.46 1.51 -0.69
CA GLU A 46 1.63 1.29 0.74
C GLU A 46 0.46 0.53 1.34
N HIS A 47 -0.77 0.79 0.89
CA HIS A 47 -1.94 0.07 1.35
C HIS A 47 -1.90 -1.42 0.95
N LEU A 48 -1.55 -1.71 -0.31
CA LEU A 48 -1.41 -3.07 -0.83
C LEU A 48 -0.26 -3.83 -0.14
N ASP A 49 0.90 -3.17 0.02
CA ASP A 49 2.07 -3.75 0.65
C ASP A 49 1.85 -4.01 2.15
N ARG A 50 1.13 -3.14 2.85
CA ARG A 50 0.85 -3.30 4.29
C ARG A 50 0.09 -4.59 4.56
N ALA A 51 -0.92 -4.90 3.75
CA ALA A 51 -1.67 -6.14 3.89
C ALA A 51 -0.77 -7.37 3.67
N ALA A 52 0.06 -7.35 2.62
CA ALA A 52 1.00 -8.42 2.34
C ALA A 52 2.02 -8.62 3.49
N ARG A 53 2.59 -7.54 4.02
CA ARG A 53 3.53 -7.58 5.14
C ARG A 53 2.89 -8.11 6.43
N ALA A 54 1.65 -7.71 6.71
CA ALA A 54 0.92 -8.19 7.88
C ALA A 54 0.71 -9.71 7.82
N ASN A 55 0.30 -10.24 6.66
CA ASN A 55 0.13 -11.68 6.46
C ASN A 55 1.46 -12.43 6.61
N ALA A 56 2.53 -11.94 5.98
CA ALA A 56 3.85 -12.55 6.09
C ALA A 56 4.37 -12.58 7.54
N LEU A 57 4.07 -11.55 8.34
CA LEU A 57 4.40 -11.52 9.75
C LEU A 57 3.59 -12.56 10.55
N LEU A 58 2.30 -12.71 10.28
CA LEU A 58 1.44 -13.72 10.93
C LEU A 58 1.92 -15.15 10.62
N ASP A 59 2.30 -15.40 9.36
CA ASP A 59 2.86 -16.69 8.94
C ASP A 59 4.18 -16.97 9.66
N ALA A 60 5.08 -15.98 9.71
CA ALA A 60 6.35 -16.10 10.41
C ALA A 60 6.16 -16.36 11.91
N LEU A 61 5.20 -15.70 12.56
CA LEU A 61 4.85 -15.93 13.96
C LEU A 61 4.27 -17.32 14.18
N THR A 62 3.43 -17.80 13.26
CA THR A 62 2.84 -19.16 13.31
C THR A 62 3.93 -20.23 13.20
N LEU A 63 4.84 -20.09 12.23
CA LEU A 63 5.99 -20.99 12.08
C LEU A 63 6.90 -20.96 13.30
N ALA A 64 7.16 -19.77 13.85
CA ALA A 64 7.96 -19.62 15.06
C ALA A 64 7.28 -20.29 16.28
N ALA A 65 5.97 -20.18 16.42
CA ALA A 65 5.21 -20.83 17.50
C ALA A 65 5.25 -22.37 17.39
N GLN A 66 5.12 -22.90 16.16
CA GLN A 66 5.26 -24.33 15.89
C GLN A 66 6.68 -24.83 16.17
N ALA A 67 7.71 -24.09 15.72
CA ALA A 67 9.11 -24.46 15.94
C ALA A 67 9.52 -24.37 17.42
N LYS A 68 8.91 -23.47 18.20
CA LYS A 68 9.10 -23.40 19.64
C LYS A 68 8.42 -24.52 20.42
N GLY A 69 7.66 -25.40 19.75
CA GLY A 69 6.98 -26.51 20.40
C GLY A 69 6.05 -26.04 21.51
N VAL A 70 5.22 -25.01 21.24
CA VAL A 70 4.13 -24.68 22.17
C VAL A 70 3.12 -25.82 22.09
N SER A 71 3.40 -26.92 22.81
CA SER A 71 2.37 -27.87 23.20
C SER A 71 1.45 -27.09 24.12
N HIS A 72 0.25 -26.81 23.63
CA HIS A 72 -0.84 -26.53 24.53
C HIS A 72 -1.21 -27.90 25.15
N ASP A 73 -0.38 -28.38 26.09
CA ASP A 73 -0.78 -29.45 27.00
C ASP A 73 -1.85 -28.84 27.92
N ALA A 74 -3.08 -28.77 27.40
CA ALA A 74 -4.27 -28.58 28.18
C ALA A 74 -4.65 -29.94 28.77
N ALA A 75 -4.16 -30.18 29.98
CA ALA A 75 -4.81 -31.04 30.96
C ALA A 75 -5.99 -30.31 31.61
#